data_AF-A0A6N1DVT0-F1
#
_entry.id   AF-A0A6N1DVT0-F1
#
_cell.length_a   1.000
_cell.length_b   1.000
_cell.length_c   1.000
_cell.angle_alpha   90.00
_cell.angle_beta   90.00
_cell.angle_gamma   90.00
#
_symmetry.space_group_name_H-M   'P 1'
#
loop_
_entity.id
_entity.type
_entity.pdbx_description
1 polymer ?
#
loop_
_entity_poly.entity_id
_entity_poly.type
_entity_poly.pdbx_seq_one_letter_code
_entity_poly.pdbx_strand_id
1 'polypeptide(L)'
;MNKKISWIYNILFALSVITLILISGRIVPWHLIESTKGFNLTFWVRIILSTVFSIIFILSAFLLSTYYFYKFKNIQWIILLVGITNTLMWIPFTNDDKSFQWVWYTGDVIPVVVIFSTIYFLSIKFITNENVYKLRKMLKVKEPLKK
;
A
#
# COMPACT_ATOMS: atom_id res chain seq x y z
N MET A 1 -19.81 12.64 -9.21
CA MET A 1 -18.65 11.74 -9.16
C MET A 1 -18.70 10.80 -10.35
N ASN A 2 -17.62 10.68 -11.14
CA ASN A 2 -17.56 9.60 -12.12
C ASN A 2 -17.23 8.31 -11.35
N LYS A 3 -18.26 7.65 -10.79
CA LYS A 3 -18.14 6.42 -9.98
C LYS A 3 -17.18 5.40 -10.62
N LYS A 4 -17.12 5.39 -11.96
CA LYS A 4 -16.22 4.57 -12.77
C LYS A 4 -14.74 4.75 -12.40
N ILE A 5 -14.23 5.97 -12.24
CA ILE A 5 -12.80 6.23 -11.95
C ILE A 5 -12.41 5.65 -10.59
N SER A 6 -13.21 5.89 -9.57
CA SER A 6 -12.95 5.36 -8.22
C SER A 6 -12.98 3.84 -8.19
N TRP A 7 -13.91 3.21 -8.93
CA TRP A 7 -13.98 1.76 -9.07
C TRP A 7 -12.76 1.18 -9.78
N ILE A 8 -12.38 1.74 -10.93
CA ILE A 8 -11.19 1.32 -11.69
C ILE A 8 -9.94 1.42 -10.81
N TYR A 9 -9.77 2.53 -10.09
CA TYR A 9 -8.64 2.72 -9.20
C TYR A 9 -8.61 1.68 -8.07
N ASN A 10 -9.74 1.40 -7.42
CA ASN A 10 -9.81 0.38 -6.36
C ASN A 10 -9.49 -1.03 -6.91
N ILE A 11 -9.96 -1.36 -8.11
CA ILE A 11 -9.66 -2.63 -8.77
C ILE A 11 -8.16 -2.73 -9.06
N LEU A 12 -7.56 -1.69 -9.64
CA LEU A 12 -6.12 -1.65 -9.92
C LEU A 12 -5.29 -1.76 -8.63
N PHE A 13 -5.71 -1.08 -7.56
CA PHE A 13 -5.08 -1.19 -6.25
C PHE A 13 -5.16 -2.62 -5.73
N ALA A 14 -6.34 -3.24 -5.72
CA ALA A 14 -6.52 -4.60 -5.24
C ALA A 14 -5.70 -5.61 -6.04
N LEU A 15 -5.71 -5.52 -7.37
CA LEU A 15 -4.88 -6.35 -8.24
C LEU A 15 -3.39 -6.16 -7.94
N SER A 16 -2.95 -4.91 -7.74
CA SER A 16 -1.55 -4.62 -7.44
C SER A 16 -1.14 -5.18 -6.08
N VAL A 17 -1.99 -5.09 -5.05
CA VAL A 17 -1.76 -5.73 -3.73
C VAL A 17 -1.59 -7.24 -3.89
N ILE A 18 -2.50 -7.89 -4.62
CA ILE A 18 -2.45 -9.34 -4.87
C ILE A 18 -1.14 -9.69 -5.60
N THR A 19 -0.81 -8.97 -6.67
CA THR A 19 0.41 -9.18 -7.43
C THR A 19 1.67 -9.00 -6.57
N LEU A 20 1.73 -7.95 -5.74
CA LEU A 20 2.88 -7.67 -4.87
C LEU A 20 3.08 -8.80 -3.84
N ILE A 21 1.98 -9.26 -3.24
CA ILE A 21 1.98 -10.38 -2.29
C ILE A 21 2.47 -11.67 -2.97
N LEU A 22 1.95 -12.00 -4.15
CA LEU A 22 2.35 -13.19 -4.89
C LEU A 22 3.84 -13.12 -5.28
N ILE A 23 4.25 -12.02 -5.90
CA ILE A 23 5.65 -11.81 -6.34
C ILE A 23 6.62 -11.76 -5.16
N SER A 24 6.17 -11.39 -3.95
CA SER A 24 7.02 -11.39 -2.76
C SER A 24 7.57 -12.77 -2.40
N GLY A 25 6.91 -13.87 -2.80
CA GLY A 25 7.36 -15.22 -2.47
C GLY A 25 7.28 -15.59 -0.98
N ARG A 26 6.71 -14.73 -0.13
CA ARG A 26 6.60 -14.95 1.33
C ARG A 26 5.32 -15.68 1.73
N ILE A 27 4.23 -15.40 1.01
CA ILE A 27 2.93 -16.05 1.24
C ILE A 27 2.78 -17.29 0.36
N VAL A 28 3.13 -17.18 -0.93
CA VAL A 28 3.19 -18.30 -1.85
C VAL A 28 4.66 -18.52 -2.23
N PRO A 29 5.31 -19.57 -1.71
CA PRO A 29 6.69 -19.86 -2.07
C PRO A 29 6.81 -20.21 -3.56
N TRP A 30 7.62 -19.48 -4.31
CA TRP A 30 7.82 -19.73 -5.75
C TRP A 30 8.49 -21.08 -6.06
N HIS A 31 9.06 -21.75 -5.06
CA HIS A 31 9.58 -23.11 -5.22
C HIS A 31 8.46 -24.14 -5.47
N LEU A 32 7.19 -23.82 -5.15
CA LEU A 32 6.03 -24.65 -5.48
C LEU A 32 5.67 -24.60 -6.97
N ILE A 33 6.22 -23.65 -7.72
CA ILE A 33 6.07 -23.53 -9.17
C ILE A 33 7.36 -24.10 -9.76
N GLU A 34 7.29 -25.33 -10.29
CA GLU A 34 8.42 -26.21 -10.65
C GLU A 34 9.49 -25.58 -11.57
N SER A 35 9.20 -24.46 -12.24
CA SER A 35 10.15 -23.75 -13.12
C SER A 35 11.02 -22.71 -12.42
N THR A 36 10.72 -22.33 -11.18
CA THR A 36 11.44 -21.28 -10.42
C THR A 36 12.00 -21.81 -9.11
N LYS A 37 12.94 -22.76 -9.18
CA LYS A 37 13.71 -23.19 -8.01
C LYS A 37 14.42 -21.97 -7.40
N GLY A 38 13.88 -21.47 -6.29
CA GLY A 38 14.52 -20.42 -5.48
C GLY A 38 14.34 -18.98 -5.95
N PHE A 39 13.27 -18.62 -6.68
CA PHE A 39 13.01 -17.19 -6.93
C PHE A 39 12.72 -16.47 -5.62
N ASN A 40 13.72 -15.75 -5.12
CA ASN A 40 13.63 -14.87 -3.97
C ASN A 40 14.11 -13.49 -4.40
N LEU A 41 13.20 -12.51 -4.37
CA LEU A 41 13.57 -11.12 -4.61
C LEU A 41 14.66 -10.70 -3.62
N THR A 42 15.73 -10.13 -4.14
CA THR A 42 16.77 -9.52 -3.32
C THR A 42 16.16 -8.41 -2.45
N PHE A 43 16.71 -8.24 -1.25
CA PHE A 43 16.13 -7.31 -0.26
C PHE A 43 16.02 -5.87 -0.80
N TRP A 44 16.99 -5.42 -1.61
CA TRP A 44 16.96 -4.10 -2.26
C TRP A 44 15.76 -3.95 -3.19
N VAL A 45 15.48 -4.96 -4.04
CA VAL A 45 14.35 -4.90 -4.97
C VAL A 45 13.03 -4.88 -4.19
N ARG A 46 12.94 -5.61 -3.07
CA ARG A 46 11.76 -5.56 -2.19
C ARG A 46 11.54 -4.16 -1.62
N ILE A 47 12.58 -3.53 -1.08
CA ILE A 47 12.52 -2.16 -0.53
C ILE A 47 12.08 -1.17 -1.61
N ILE A 48 12.64 -1.27 -2.82
CA ILE A 48 12.30 -0.38 -3.91
C ILE A 48 10.84 -0.59 -4.35
N LEU A 49 10.44 -1.85 -4.57
CA LEU A 49 9.06 -2.17 -4.97
C LEU A 49 8.05 -1.73 -3.92
N SER A 50 8.29 -2.02 -2.64
CA SER A 50 7.40 -1.61 -1.54
C SER A 50 7.27 -0.10 -1.45
N THR A 51 8.38 0.63 -1.57
CA THR A 51 8.42 2.08 -1.49
C THR A 51 7.70 2.72 -2.68
N VAL A 52 8.02 2.29 -3.90
CA VAL A 52 7.39 2.78 -5.13
C VAL A 52 5.90 2.48 -5.13
N PHE A 53 5.50 1.25 -4.78
CA PHE A 53 4.10 0.86 -4.62
C PHE A 53 3.37 1.77 -3.63
N SER A 54 3.95 1.96 -2.44
CA SER A 54 3.36 2.79 -1.38
C SER A 54 3.17 4.23 -1.82
N ILE A 55 4.21 4.84 -2.40
CA ILE A 55 4.18 6.23 -2.86
C ILE A 55 3.12 6.39 -3.96
N ILE A 56 3.14 5.53 -4.98
CA ILE A 56 2.20 5.61 -6.11
C ILE A 56 0.76 5.54 -5.62
N PHE A 57 0.42 4.55 -4.78
CA PHE A 57 -0.97 4.37 -4.35
C PHE A 57 -1.42 5.40 -3.32
N ILE A 58 -0.59 5.76 -2.33
CA ILE A 58 -0.97 6.78 -1.35
C ILE A 58 -1.11 8.15 -2.02
N LEU A 59 -0.16 8.54 -2.88
CA LEU A 59 -0.19 9.82 -3.58
C LEU A 59 -1.36 9.90 -4.56
N SER A 60 -1.62 8.84 -5.33
CA SER A 60 -2.78 8.80 -6.23
C SER A 60 -4.11 8.85 -5.47
N ALA A 61 -4.24 8.17 -4.33
CA ALA A 61 -5.43 8.28 -3.47
C ALA A 61 -5.64 9.71 -2.98
N PHE A 62 -4.55 10.39 -2.59
CA PHE A 62 -4.58 11.78 -2.15
C PHE A 62 -5.00 12.74 -3.29
N LEU A 63 -4.44 12.55 -4.49
CA LEU A 63 -4.81 13.33 -5.68
C LEU A 63 -6.27 13.08 -6.07
N LEU A 64 -6.75 11.82 -6.03
CA LEU A 64 -8.14 11.48 -6.30
C LEU A 64 -9.09 12.11 -5.28
N SER A 65 -8.70 12.16 -4.01
CA SER A 65 -9.49 12.86 -2.99
C SER A 65 -9.51 14.35 -3.25
N THR A 66 -8.39 14.94 -3.64
CA THR A 66 -8.29 16.38 -3.87
C THR A 66 -9.08 16.81 -5.12
N TYR A 67 -8.85 16.18 -6.27
CA TYR A 67 -9.39 16.64 -7.55
C TYR A 67 -10.68 15.93 -7.99
N TYR A 68 -10.90 14.68 -7.56
CA TYR A 68 -11.99 13.83 -8.07
C TYR A 68 -13.03 13.46 -7.01
N PHE A 69 -13.01 14.13 -5.85
CA PHE A 69 -13.99 13.96 -4.76
C PHE A 69 -14.06 12.53 -4.23
N TYR A 70 -12.95 11.79 -4.31
CA TYR A 70 -12.80 10.50 -3.65
C TYR A 70 -12.96 10.67 -2.14
N LYS A 71 -13.62 9.72 -1.47
CA LYS A 71 -13.90 9.82 -0.04
C LYS A 71 -12.58 9.76 0.73
N PHE A 72 -12.34 10.72 1.62
CA PHE A 72 -11.12 10.77 2.44
C PHE A 72 -10.90 9.48 3.25
N LYS A 73 -11.99 8.86 3.74
CA LYS A 73 -11.95 7.54 4.42
C LYS A 73 -11.27 6.47 3.57
N ASN A 74 -11.43 6.53 2.24
CA ASN A 74 -10.80 5.56 1.35
C ASN A 74 -9.28 5.75 1.30
N ILE A 75 -8.75 6.97 1.45
CA ILE A 75 -7.30 7.18 1.57
C ILE A 75 -6.78 6.49 2.83
N GLN A 76 -7.48 6.63 3.96
CA GLN A 76 -7.10 5.99 5.21
C GLN A 76 -7.09 4.46 5.06
N TRP A 77 -8.10 3.88 4.40
CA TRP A 77 -8.12 2.45 4.07
C TRP A 77 -6.97 2.03 3.17
N ILE A 78 -6.62 2.84 2.16
CA ILE A 78 -5.49 2.55 1.27
C ILE A 78 -4.18 2.59 2.03
N ILE A 79 -3.95 3.61 2.87
CA ILE A 79 -2.75 3.71 3.71
C ILE A 79 -2.63 2.48 4.62
N LEU A 80 -3.74 2.05 5.23
CA LEU A 80 -3.77 0.86 6.08
C LEU A 80 -3.42 -0.41 5.27
N LEU A 81 -4.08 -0.61 4.11
CA LEU A 81 -3.86 -1.78 3.28
C LEU A 81 -2.46 -1.82 2.66
N VAL A 82 -1.90 -0.66 2.30
CA VAL A 82 -0.49 -0.52 1.90
C VAL A 82 0.41 -0.94 3.06
N GLY A 83 0.14 -0.47 4.27
CA GLY A 83 0.89 -0.85 5.46
C GLY A 83 0.86 -2.35 5.76
N ILE A 84 -0.32 -2.96 5.68
CA ILE A 84 -0.48 -4.42 5.82
C ILE A 84 0.29 -5.14 4.72
N THR A 85 0.15 -4.72 3.46
CA THR A 85 0.83 -5.34 2.31
C THR A 85 2.35 -5.30 2.49
N ASN A 86 2.91 -4.15 2.87
CA ASN A 86 4.34 -4.03 3.12
C ASN A 86 4.79 -4.84 4.33
N THR A 87 3.97 -4.91 5.39
CA THR A 87 4.28 -5.77 6.54
C THR A 87 4.36 -7.23 6.10
N LEU A 88 3.39 -7.72 5.32
CA LEU A 88 3.37 -9.10 4.80
C LEU A 88 4.60 -9.42 3.93
N MET A 89 5.09 -8.47 3.16
CA MET A 89 6.32 -8.63 2.36
C MET A 89 7.60 -8.77 3.21
N TRP A 90 7.55 -8.35 4.48
CA TRP A 90 8.66 -8.38 5.44
C TRP A 90 8.58 -9.52 6.44
N ILE A 91 7.50 -10.32 6.43
CA ILE A 91 7.38 -11.48 7.31
C ILE A 91 8.51 -12.49 7.01
N PRO A 92 9.21 -13.01 8.03
CA PRO A 92 10.17 -14.08 7.84
C PRO A 92 9.46 -15.32 7.31
N PHE A 93 10.07 -16.04 6.36
CA PHE A 93 9.57 -17.36 5.96
C PHE A 93 10.43 -18.45 6.60
N THR A 94 9.86 -19.64 6.70
CA THR A 94 10.55 -20.82 7.25
C THR A 94 11.33 -21.51 6.13
N ASN A 95 12.62 -21.73 6.36
CA ASN A 95 13.46 -22.54 5.46
C ASN A 95 13.29 -24.03 5.76
N ASP A 96 13.79 -24.89 4.88
CA ASP A 96 13.72 -26.36 5.01
C ASP A 96 14.31 -26.86 6.35
N ASP A 97 15.29 -26.14 6.90
CA ASP A 97 15.90 -26.42 8.21
C ASP A 97 15.06 -25.95 9.42
N LYS A 98 13.80 -25.55 9.19
CA LYS A 98 12.88 -24.96 10.20
C LYS A 98 13.41 -23.67 10.86
N SER A 99 14.43 -23.05 10.26
CA SER A 99 14.93 -21.75 10.69
C SER A 99 14.15 -20.61 10.01
N PHE A 100 14.04 -19.47 10.69
CA PHE A 100 13.38 -18.28 10.13
C PHE A 100 14.37 -17.45 9.30
N GLN A 101 14.07 -17.30 8.01
CA GLN A 101 14.82 -16.40 7.12
C GLN A 101 14.16 -15.02 7.06
N TRP A 102 14.77 -14.07 7.76
CA TRP A 102 14.42 -12.64 7.73
C TRP A 102 14.74 -12.01 6.38
N VAL A 103 14.22 -10.80 6.10
CA VAL A 103 14.49 -10.12 4.82
C VAL A 103 15.87 -9.47 4.82
N TRP A 104 16.22 -8.80 5.91
CA TRP A 104 17.47 -8.07 6.08
C TRP A 104 18.14 -8.37 7.43
N TYR A 105 17.40 -8.21 8.54
CA TYR A 105 17.89 -8.53 9.88
C TYR A 105 16.74 -9.04 10.76
N THR A 106 17.08 -9.70 11.87
CA THR A 106 16.07 -10.24 12.80
C THR A 106 15.17 -9.15 13.36
N GLY A 107 13.87 -9.26 13.10
CA GLY A 107 12.87 -8.29 13.56
C GLY A 107 12.72 -7.07 12.65
N ASP A 108 13.23 -7.08 11.43
CA ASP A 108 13.06 -6.01 10.42
C ASP A 108 11.59 -5.70 10.05
N VAL A 109 10.65 -6.59 10.34
CA VAL A 109 9.21 -6.34 10.23
C VAL A 109 8.71 -5.27 11.22
N ILE A 110 9.31 -5.16 12.39
CA ILE A 110 8.90 -4.22 13.46
C ILE A 110 8.95 -2.76 12.99
N PRO A 111 10.08 -2.24 12.46
CA PRO A 111 10.12 -0.86 11.98
C PRO A 111 9.13 -0.62 10.82
N VAL A 112 8.88 -1.60 9.95
CA VAL A 112 7.87 -1.47 8.88
C VAL A 112 6.48 -1.25 9.49
N VAL A 113 6.10 -2.08 10.47
CA VAL A 113 4.82 -1.92 11.19
C VAL A 113 4.73 -0.56 11.87
N VAL A 114 5.78 -0.13 12.57
CA VAL A 114 5.81 1.16 13.28
C VAL A 114 5.66 2.33 12.31
N ILE A 115 6.40 2.33 11.20
CA ILE A 115 6.33 3.38 10.17
C ILE A 115 4.91 3.48 9.61
N PHE A 116 4.34 2.37 9.14
CA PHE A 116 3.03 2.41 8.50
C PHE A 116 1.88 2.64 9.48
N SER A 117 1.98 2.15 10.71
CA SER A 117 1.02 2.47 11.78
C SER A 117 1.05 3.96 12.10
N THR A 118 2.24 4.55 12.20
CA THR A 118 2.39 6.00 12.41
C THR A 118 1.77 6.79 11.26
N ILE A 119 2.07 6.44 10.00
CA ILE A 119 1.46 7.08 8.82
C ILE A 119 -0.07 6.95 8.85
N TYR A 120 -0.61 5.78 9.23
CA TYR A 120 -2.05 5.57 9.34
C TYR A 120 -2.69 6.46 10.41
N PHE A 121 -2.14 6.52 11.63
CA PHE A 121 -2.69 7.38 12.69
C PHE A 121 -2.56 8.86 12.36
N LEU A 122 -1.44 9.28 11.74
CA LEU A 122 -1.29 10.64 11.21
C LEU A 122 -2.36 10.91 10.15
N SER A 123 -2.66 9.95 9.28
CA SER A 123 -3.72 10.11 8.28
C SER A 123 -5.11 10.32 8.90
N ILE A 124 -5.42 9.66 10.03
CA ILE A 124 -6.66 9.87 10.77
C ILE A 124 -6.73 11.30 11.31
N LYS A 125 -5.62 11.79 11.87
CA LYS A 125 -5.53 13.13 12.46
C LYS A 125 -5.58 14.25 11.41
N PHE A 126 -4.87 14.08 10.30
CA PHE A 126 -4.64 15.15 9.32
C PHE A 126 -5.57 15.09 8.11
N ILE A 127 -5.97 13.91 7.66
CA ILE A 127 -6.82 13.73 6.47
C ILE A 127 -8.29 13.67 6.91
N THR A 128 -8.82 14.82 7.32
CA THR A 128 -10.23 14.99 7.69
C THR A 128 -11.02 15.64 6.55
N ASN A 129 -12.35 15.52 6.59
CA ASN A 129 -13.24 16.22 5.65
C ASN A 129 -12.93 17.73 5.58
N GLU A 130 -12.73 18.36 6.73
CA GLU A 130 -12.46 19.80 6.83
C GLU A 130 -11.14 20.17 6.17
N ASN A 131 -10.07 19.41 6.43
CA ASN A 131 -8.75 19.69 5.87
C ASN A 131 -8.72 19.45 4.36
N VAL A 132 -9.36 18.38 3.89
CA VAL A 132 -9.51 18.11 2.45
C VAL A 132 -10.33 19.22 1.78
N TYR A 133 -11.40 19.71 2.43
CA TYR A 133 -12.19 20.82 1.91
C TYR A 133 -11.38 22.12 1.82
N LYS A 134 -10.66 22.47 2.89
CA LYS A 134 -9.73 23.63 2.91
C LYS A 134 -8.72 23.54 1.77
N LEU A 135 -8.11 22.37 1.58
CA LEU A 135 -7.14 22.14 0.51
C LEU A 135 -7.76 22.34 -0.88
N ARG A 136 -8.95 21.78 -1.14
CA ARG A 136 -9.66 21.97 -2.41
C ARG A 136 -9.96 23.44 -2.70
N LYS A 137 -10.35 24.20 -1.68
CA LYS A 137 -10.61 25.64 -1.79
C LYS A 137 -9.35 26.41 -2.14
N MET A 138 -8.22 26.10 -1.48
CA MET A 138 -6.91 26.70 -1.78
C MET A 138 -6.48 26.42 -3.24
N LEU A 139 -6.75 25.21 -3.73
CA LEU A 139 -6.41 24.80 -5.09
C LEU A 139 -7.45 25.20 -6.15
N LYS A 140 -8.51 25.93 -5.77
CA LYS A 140 -9.60 26.38 -6.66
C LYS A 140 -10.23 25.24 -7.47
N VAL A 141 -10.32 24.03 -6.89
CA VAL A 141 -10.96 22.88 -7.54
C VAL A 141 -12.45 23.15 -7.63
N LYS A 142 -13.02 23.18 -8.84
CA LYS A 142 -14.46 23.38 -9.06
C LYS A 142 -15.23 22.29 -8.31
N GLU A 143 -16.08 22.69 -7.37
CA GLU A 143 -16.95 21.75 -6.67
C GLU A 143 -17.89 21.06 -7.68
N PRO A 144 -18.13 19.73 -7.58
CA PRO A 144 -19.15 19.09 -8.35
C PRO A 144 -20.46 19.67 -7.86
N LEU A 145 -21.21 20.26 -8.79
CA LEU A 145 -22.58 20.70 -8.57
C LEU A 145 -23.29 19.66 -7.70
N LYS A 146 -23.67 20.07 -6.47
CA LYS A 146 -24.53 19.26 -5.62
C LYS A 146 -25.78 18.97 -6.46
N LYS A 147 -25.94 17.71 -6.87
CA LYS A 147 -27.20 17.17 -7.37
C LYS A 147 -27.82 16.39 -6.23
#